data_AF-A0A2P5NND7-F1
#
_entry.id   AF-A0A2P5NND7-F1
#
_cell.length_a   1.000
_cell.length_b   1.000
_cell.length_c   1.000
_cell.angle_alpha   90.00
_cell.angle_beta   90.00
_cell.angle_gamma   90.00
#
_symmetry.space_group_name_H-M   'P 1'
#
loop_
_entity.id
_entity.type
_entity.pdbx_description
1 polymer ?
#
loop_
_entity_poly.entity_id
_entity_poly.type
_entity_poly.pdbx_seq_one_letter_code
_entity_poly.pdbx_strand_id
1 'polypeptide(L)'
;MSRGLFGRNIICSMQRFRDAREGATAIIFGLLIIPLMLALGAAVDYGRASQTRTALQTSVDAAAIAAAIAMSKGGNAGQAATNYVQQRFTPSGRIVTTTTTTDANQGTVTVRAT
;
A
#
# COMPACT_ATOMS: atom_id res chain seq x y z
N MET A 1 -40.87 -19.02 1.91
CA MET A 1 -40.42 -17.63 1.66
C MET A 1 -39.58 -17.15 2.85
N SER A 2 -38.26 -17.36 2.81
CA SER A 2 -37.33 -16.95 3.88
C SER A 2 -36.83 -15.53 3.58
N ARG A 3 -37.37 -14.53 4.28
CA ARG A 3 -37.00 -13.11 4.07
C ARG A 3 -35.72 -12.81 4.85
N GLY A 4 -34.73 -12.25 4.15
CA GLY A 4 -33.37 -12.01 4.63
C GLY A 4 -33.31 -11.31 6.00
N LEU A 5 -32.96 -12.08 7.02
CA LEU A 5 -32.75 -11.64 8.40
C LEU A 5 -31.60 -10.61 8.53
N PHE A 6 -30.67 -10.56 7.58
CA PHE A 6 -29.49 -9.72 7.68
C PHE A 6 -29.77 -8.22 7.48
N GLY A 7 -30.55 -7.87 6.45
CA GLY A 7 -30.87 -6.46 6.16
C GLY A 7 -31.80 -5.82 7.19
N ARG A 8 -32.68 -6.62 7.82
CA ARG A 8 -33.63 -6.12 8.83
C ARG A 8 -32.93 -5.74 10.14
N ASN A 9 -31.85 -6.42 10.51
CA ASN A 9 -31.10 -6.14 11.74
C ASN A 9 -30.33 -4.81 11.69
N ILE A 10 -29.76 -4.45 10.54
CA ILE A 10 -29.05 -3.17 10.36
C ILE A 10 -30.04 -2.01 10.43
N ILE A 11 -31.18 -2.14 9.74
CA ILE A 11 -32.23 -1.10 9.72
C ILE A 11 -32.84 -0.93 11.12
N CYS A 12 -33.12 -2.02 11.84
CA CYS A 12 -33.59 -1.95 13.23
C CYS A 12 -32.57 -1.31 14.17
N SER A 13 -31.27 -1.59 14.00
CA SER A 13 -30.22 -1.00 14.84
C SER A 13 -30.10 0.51 14.60
N MET A 14 -30.21 0.96 13.35
CA MET A 14 -30.27 2.39 13.00
C MET A 14 -31.52 3.08 13.53
N GLN A 15 -32.67 2.40 13.52
CA GLN A 15 -33.91 2.90 14.12
C GLN A 15 -33.80 2.98 15.65
N ARG A 16 -33.21 1.97 16.30
CA ARG A 16 -32.97 1.98 17.75
C ARG A 16 -31.98 3.06 18.18
N PHE A 17 -31.03 3.44 17.32
CA PHE A 17 -30.16 4.61 17.53
C PHE A 17 -30.92 5.94 17.41
N ARG A 18 -31.91 6.04 16.51
CA ARG A 18 -32.79 7.21 16.37
C ARG A 18 -33.81 7.32 17.53
N ASP A 19 -34.29 6.18 18.01
CA ASP A 19 -35.27 6.07 19.10
C ASP A 19 -34.62 5.99 20.49
N ALA A 20 -33.28 5.92 20.57
CA ALA A 20 -32.50 5.99 21.81
C ALA A 20 -32.57 7.42 22.38
N ARG A 21 -33.74 7.72 22.93
CA ARG A 21 -34.15 8.96 23.59
C ARG A 21 -33.62 9.07 25.02
N GLU A 22 -32.57 8.34 25.34
CA GLU A 22 -31.75 8.58 26.53
C GLU A 22 -30.47 9.26 26.05
N GLY A 23 -30.42 10.59 26.18
CA GLY A 23 -29.40 11.45 25.57
C GLY A 23 -27.95 11.02 25.84
N ALA A 24 -27.69 10.26 26.90
CA ALA A 24 -26.38 9.71 27.22
C ALA A 24 -25.78 8.87 26.08
N THR A 25 -26.53 7.97 25.44
CA THR A 25 -25.98 7.09 24.39
C THR A 25 -25.63 7.86 23.12
N ALA A 26 -26.49 8.80 22.70
CA ALA A 26 -26.22 9.65 21.54
C ALA A 26 -25.03 10.59 21.77
N ILE A 27 -24.89 11.15 22.99
CA ILE A 27 -23.75 11.98 23.38
C ILE A 27 -22.45 11.17 23.36
N ILE A 28 -22.42 9.99 23.99
CA ILE A 28 -21.23 9.12 24.02
C ILE A 28 -20.85 8.70 22.59
N PHE A 29 -21.83 8.33 21.76
CA PHE A 29 -21.58 7.97 20.36
C PHE A 29 -21.01 9.15 19.55
N GLY A 30 -21.57 10.35 19.70
CA GLY A 30 -21.06 11.57 19.06
C GLY A 30 -19.63 11.90 19.49
N LEU A 31 -19.31 11.74 20.77
CA LEU A 31 -17.95 11.93 21.30
C LEU A 31 -16.97 10.88 20.76
N LEU A 32 -17.40 9.63 20.56
CA LEU A 32 -16.56 8.54 20.06
C LEU A 32 -16.31 8.58 18.54
N ILE A 33 -17.16 9.25 17.76
CA ILE A 33 -16.93 9.39 16.29
C ILE A 33 -15.57 10.04 15.99
N ILE A 34 -15.17 11.05 16.78
CA ILE A 34 -13.92 11.79 16.56
C ILE A 34 -12.69 10.87 16.69
N PRO A 35 -12.46 10.15 17.81
CA PRO A 35 -11.32 9.23 17.94
C PRO A 35 -11.41 8.03 16.99
N LEU A 36 -12.62 7.56 16.65
CA LEU A 36 -12.78 6.48 15.67
C LEU A 36 -12.35 6.92 14.27
N MET A 37 -12.72 8.12 13.83
CA MET A 37 -12.28 8.64 12.53
C MET A 37 -10.77 8.86 12.49
N LEU A 38 -10.15 9.32 13.59
CA LEU A 38 -8.69 9.43 13.69
C LEU A 38 -8.02 8.04 13.56
N ALA A 39 -8.55 7.03 14.25
CA ALA A 39 -8.03 5.67 14.17
C ALA A 39 -8.17 5.08 12.75
N LEU A 40 -9.30 5.34 12.08
CA LEU A 40 -9.53 4.92 10.70
C LEU A 40 -8.57 5.63 9.73
N GLY A 41 -8.35 6.94 9.91
CA GLY A 41 -7.36 7.69 9.13
C GLY A 41 -5.96 7.12 9.27
N ALA A 42 -5.52 6.91 10.52
CA ALA A 42 -4.23 6.29 10.81
C ALA A 42 -4.09 4.87 10.22
N ALA A 43 -5.16 4.07 10.24
CA ALA A 43 -5.17 2.75 9.65
C ALA A 43 -5.03 2.79 8.11
N VAL A 44 -5.71 3.73 7.45
CA VAL A 44 -5.59 3.92 5.99
C VAL A 44 -4.19 4.40 5.62
N ASP A 45 -3.66 5.38 6.35
CA ASP A 45 -2.31 5.90 6.11
C ASP A 45 -1.25 4.80 6.30
N TYR A 46 -1.40 3.98 7.33
CA TYR A 46 -0.54 2.81 7.53
C TYR A 46 -0.68 1.78 6.39
N GLY A 47 -1.90 1.52 5.93
CA GLY A 47 -2.16 0.65 4.79
C GLY A 47 -1.45 1.15 3.52
N ARG A 48 -1.50 2.46 3.25
CA ARG A 48 -0.80 3.09 2.11
C ARG A 48 0.71 3.03 2.24
N ALA A 49 1.25 3.21 3.44
CA ALA A 49 2.68 3.06 3.72
C ALA A 49 3.16 1.60 3.50
N SER A 50 2.38 0.62 3.97
CA SER A 50 2.66 -0.80 3.77
C SER A 50 2.62 -1.16 2.28
N GLN A 51 1.58 -0.73 1.56
CA GLN A 51 1.44 -0.98 0.12
C GLN A 51 2.59 -0.38 -0.69
N THR A 52 3.05 0.82 -0.31
CA THR A 52 4.25 1.44 -0.89
C THR A 52 5.48 0.56 -0.73
N ARG A 53 5.71 0.03 0.47
CA ARG A 53 6.87 -0.82 0.76
C ARG A 53 6.82 -2.10 -0.07
N THR A 54 5.67 -2.74 -0.15
CA THR A 54 5.48 -3.93 -1.01
C THR A 54 5.73 -3.60 -2.48
N ALA A 55 5.21 -2.47 -2.98
CA ALA A 55 5.43 -2.06 -4.37
C ALA A 55 6.92 -1.82 -4.67
N LEU A 56 7.67 -1.21 -3.74
CA LEU A 56 9.12 -1.02 -3.85
C LEU A 56 9.84 -2.37 -3.90
N GLN A 57 9.52 -3.30 -2.99
CA GLN A 57 10.13 -4.63 -2.97
C GLN A 57 9.90 -5.38 -4.29
N THR A 58 8.65 -5.44 -4.77
CA THR A 58 8.32 -6.06 -6.06
C THR A 58 9.06 -5.40 -7.23
N SER A 59 9.24 -4.08 -7.19
CA SER A 59 9.97 -3.37 -8.23
C SER A 59 11.47 -3.67 -8.22
N VAL A 60 12.07 -3.84 -7.04
CA VAL A 60 13.49 -4.19 -6.88
C VAL A 60 13.75 -5.61 -7.37
N ASP A 61 12.88 -6.57 -7.04
CA ASP A 61 13.01 -7.95 -7.51
C ASP A 61 12.95 -8.03 -9.04
N ALA A 62 12.01 -7.30 -9.64
CA ALA A 62 11.90 -7.25 -11.10
C ALA A 62 13.06 -6.47 -11.75
N ALA A 63 13.57 -5.42 -11.10
CA ALA A 63 14.77 -4.71 -11.55
C ALA A 63 16.03 -5.61 -11.48
N ALA A 64 16.15 -6.45 -10.46
CA ALA A 64 17.23 -7.44 -10.36
C ALA A 64 17.16 -8.48 -11.50
N ILE A 65 15.96 -8.97 -11.81
CA ILE A 65 15.75 -9.85 -12.98
C ILE A 65 16.12 -9.14 -14.28
N ALA A 66 15.66 -7.90 -14.47
CA ALA A 66 15.99 -7.11 -15.66
C ALA A 66 17.50 -6.88 -15.80
N ALA A 67 18.20 -6.62 -14.69
CA ALA A 67 19.65 -6.48 -14.66
C ALA A 67 20.37 -7.78 -15.00
N ALA A 68 19.94 -8.91 -14.45
CA ALA A 68 20.51 -10.22 -14.75
C ALA A 68 20.33 -10.60 -16.23
N ILE A 69 19.16 -10.34 -16.81
CA ILE A 69 18.90 -10.54 -18.24
C ILE A 69 19.81 -9.63 -19.08
N ALA A 70 19.95 -8.36 -18.70
CA ALA A 70 20.83 -7.43 -19.41
C ALA A 70 22.28 -7.90 -19.41
N MET A 71 22.80 -8.37 -18.26
CA MET A 71 24.15 -8.96 -18.18
C MET A 71 24.30 -10.20 -19.06
N SER A 72 23.32 -11.10 -19.07
CA SER A 72 23.37 -12.31 -19.92
C SER A 72 23.42 -11.99 -21.41
N LYS A 73 22.92 -10.81 -21.81
CA LYS A 73 22.92 -10.30 -23.19
C LYS A 73 24.14 -9.42 -23.49
N GLY A 74 25.11 -9.30 -22.57
CA GLY A 74 26.27 -8.41 -22.71
C GLY A 74 25.95 -6.92 -22.55
N GLY A 75 24.77 -6.57 -22.03
CA GLY A 75 24.32 -5.20 -21.80
C GLY A 75 24.61 -4.67 -20.38
N ASN A 76 24.31 -3.39 -20.16
CA ASN A 76 24.54 -2.73 -18.88
C ASN A 76 23.41 -3.04 -17.86
N ALA A 77 23.72 -3.88 -16.87
CA ALA A 77 22.81 -4.27 -15.79
C ALA A 77 22.24 -3.06 -15.02
N GLY A 78 23.08 -2.06 -14.75
CA GLY A 78 22.72 -0.86 -14.01
C GLY A 78 21.68 -0.02 -14.73
N GLN A 79 21.81 0.13 -16.05
CA GLN A 79 20.81 0.85 -16.86
C GLN A 79 19.49 0.10 -16.93
N ALA A 80 19.51 -1.23 -17.07
CA ALA A 80 18.29 -2.04 -17.13
C ALA A 80 17.49 -1.98 -15.81
N ALA A 81 18.16 -2.08 -14.66
CA ALA A 81 17.53 -1.91 -13.34
C ALA A 81 16.94 -0.50 -13.17
N THR A 82 17.71 0.54 -13.54
CA THR A 82 17.29 1.94 -13.37
C THR A 82 16.06 2.27 -14.24
N ASN A 83 16.05 1.81 -15.48
CA ASN A 83 14.93 2.00 -16.39
C ASN A 83 13.65 1.33 -15.87
N TYR A 84 13.76 0.14 -15.29
CA TYR A 84 12.61 -0.58 -14.75
C TYR A 84 11.98 0.16 -13.56
N VAL A 85 12.80 0.63 -12.62
CA VAL A 85 12.31 1.38 -11.45
C VAL A 85 11.75 2.75 -11.87
N GLN A 86 12.41 3.47 -12.78
CA GLN A 86 11.90 4.76 -13.28
C GLN A 86 10.55 4.62 -14.00
N GLN A 87 10.38 3.62 -14.88
CA GLN A 87 9.10 3.40 -15.57
C GLN A 87 7.95 3.13 -14.60
N ARG A 88 8.23 2.55 -13.42
CA ARG A 88 7.20 2.23 -12.44
C ARG A 88 6.82 3.40 -11.52
N PHE A 89 7.75 4.29 -11.18
CA PHE A 89 7.52 5.33 -10.17
C PHE A 89 7.51 6.78 -10.68
N THR A 90 8.17 7.08 -11.82
CA THR A 90 8.12 8.42 -12.45
C THR A 90 6.68 8.86 -12.82
N PRO A 91 5.79 7.99 -13.33
CA PRO A 91 4.40 8.37 -13.61
C PRO A 91 3.58 8.68 -12.35
N SER A 92 4.03 8.23 -11.18
CA SER A 92 3.31 8.38 -9.91
C SER A 92 3.74 9.61 -9.11
N GLY A 93 4.64 10.45 -9.65
CA GLY A 93 5.20 11.62 -8.94
C GLY A 93 6.12 11.26 -7.77
N ARG A 94 6.52 9.98 -7.65
CA ARG A 94 7.37 9.46 -6.59
C ARG A 94 8.80 9.31 -7.11
N ILE A 95 9.74 10.07 -6.56
CA ILE A 95 11.16 9.92 -6.89
C ILE A 95 11.71 8.74 -6.08
N VAL A 96 12.17 7.70 -6.78
CA VAL A 96 12.82 6.53 -6.19
C VAL A 96 14.24 6.46 -6.75
N THR A 97 15.24 6.55 -5.88
CA THR A 97 16.65 6.54 -6.28
C THR A 97 17.14 5.10 -6.27
N THR A 98 17.55 4.60 -7.44
CA THR A 98 18.06 3.22 -7.60
C THR A 98 19.59 3.25 -7.69
N THR A 99 20.27 2.68 -6.70
CA THR A 99 21.73 2.48 -6.76
C THR A 99 21.98 1.04 -7.16
N THR A 100 22.51 0.83 -8.37
CA THR A 100 22.94 -0.50 -8.84
C THR A 100 24.45 -0.59 -8.74
N THR A 101 24.95 -1.46 -7.87
CA THR A 101 26.38 -1.79 -7.79
C THR A 101 26.59 -3.13 -8.46
N THR A 102 27.28 -3.12 -9.60
CA THR A 102 27.73 -4.31 -10.33
C THR A 102 29.17 -4.64 -9.94
N ASP A 103 29.41 -5.82 -9.35
CA ASP A 103 30.75 -6.38 -9.18
C ASP A 103 31.02 -7.37 -10.31
N ALA A 104 31.79 -6.92 -11.31
CA ALA A 104 32.08 -7.68 -12.53
C ALA A 104 32.94 -8.93 -12.29
N ASN A 105 33.61 -9.05 -11.14
CA ASN A 105 34.47 -10.19 -10.82
C ASN A 105 33.71 -11.36 -10.17
N GLN A 106 32.53 -11.11 -9.60
CA GLN A 106 31.74 -12.11 -8.85
C GLN A 106 30.34 -12.34 -9.43
N GLY A 107 30.03 -11.79 -10.60
CA GLY A 107 28.72 -11.94 -11.25
C GLY A 107 27.54 -11.45 -10.40
N THR A 108 27.78 -10.59 -9.40
CA THR A 108 26.77 -10.17 -8.43
C THR A 108 26.27 -8.77 -8.76
N VAL A 109 24.95 -8.62 -8.82
CA VAL A 109 24.26 -7.34 -9.01
C VAL A 109 23.46 -7.04 -7.75
N THR A 110 23.80 -5.95 -7.07
CA THR A 110 23.03 -5.45 -5.93
C THR A 110 22.20 -4.26 -6.37
N VAL A 111 20.87 -4.40 -6.30
CA VAL A 111 19.92 -3.32 -6.61
C VAL A 111 19.31 -2.82 -5.30
N ARG A 112 19.48 -1.54 -4.99
CA ARG A 112 18.83 -0.89 -3.84
C ARG A 112 17.98 0.28 -4.32
N ALA A 113 16.72 0.32 -3.88
CA ALA A 113 15.83 1.44 -4.06
C ALA A 113 15.59 2.13 -2.71
N THR A 114 15.67 3.46 -2.68
CA THR A 114 15.31 4.32 -1.53
C THR A 114 14.32 5.38 -1.96
#